data_AF-A0A2E0QCM7-F1
#
_entry.id   AF-A0A2E0QCM7-F1
#
_cell.length_a   1.000
_cell.length_b   1.000
_cell.length_c   1.000
_cell.angle_alpha   90.00
_cell.angle_beta   90.00
_cell.angle_gamma   90.00
#
_symmetry.space_group_name_H-M   'P 1'
#
loop_
_entity.id
_entity.type
_entity.pdbx_description
1 polymer ?
#
loop_
_entity_poly.entity_id
_entity_poly.type
_entity_poly.pdbx_seq_one_letter_code
_entity_poly.pdbx_strand_id
1 'polypeptide(L)'
;MMNKIDMNDFKAPEGWDVATDKKSISKQFKFKDFNEAWSFMNRVALKAESMNHHPEWFNVYNKVDITLTTHDVEGLSDLDVKLAEAIEAFV
;
A
#
# COMPACT_ATOMS: atom_id res chain seq x y z
N MET A 1 -3.61 -13.80 15.46
CA MET A 1 -4.73 -13.38 14.59
C MET A 1 -4.49 -11.94 14.24
N MET A 2 -4.67 -11.54 12.98
CA MET A 2 -4.64 -10.12 12.59
C MET A 2 -5.91 -9.45 13.06
N ASN A 3 -5.78 -8.22 13.57
CA ASN A 3 -6.90 -7.44 14.05
C ASN A 3 -7.24 -6.36 13.02
N LYS A 4 -8.54 -6.17 12.79
CA LYS A 4 -9.06 -5.06 12.00
C LYS A 4 -8.81 -3.75 12.76
N ILE A 5 -8.37 -2.72 12.05
CA ILE A 5 -8.22 -1.37 12.60
C ILE A 5 -9.61 -0.77 12.89
N ASP A 6 -9.75 -0.09 14.02
CA ASP A 6 -10.89 0.78 14.30
C ASP A 6 -10.71 2.11 13.56
N MET A 7 -11.69 2.44 12.71
CA MET A 7 -11.65 3.60 11.82
C MET A 7 -12.15 4.89 12.47
N ASN A 8 -12.58 4.88 13.73
CA ASN A 8 -13.09 6.08 14.42
C ASN A 8 -12.01 7.17 14.57
N ASP A 9 -10.76 6.78 14.84
CA ASP A 9 -9.61 7.69 15.01
C ASP A 9 -8.44 7.35 14.08
N PHE A 10 -8.64 6.47 13.10
CA PHE A 10 -7.59 6.07 12.18
C PHE A 10 -7.14 7.26 11.33
N LYS A 11 -5.83 7.44 11.26
CA LYS A 11 -5.16 8.35 10.33
C LYS A 11 -4.29 7.52 9.40
N ALA A 12 -4.54 7.65 8.11
CA ALA A 12 -3.69 7.03 7.11
C ALA A 12 -2.26 7.59 7.19
N PRO A 13 -1.25 6.80 6.76
CA PRO A 13 0.10 7.31 6.51
C PRO A 13 0.07 8.54 5.60
N GLU A 14 1.08 9.41 5.72
CA GLU A 14 1.10 10.68 5.00
C GLU A 14 1.02 10.50 3.47
N GLY A 15 0.07 11.20 2.86
CA GLY A 15 -0.18 11.15 1.41
C GLY A 15 -0.91 9.89 0.94
N TRP A 16 -1.38 9.02 1.84
CA TRP A 16 -2.30 7.93 1.53
C TRP A 16 -3.74 8.36 1.78
N ASP A 17 -4.63 8.03 0.86
CA ASP A 17 -6.06 8.30 0.95
C ASP A 17 -6.80 7.09 1.52
N VAL A 18 -7.78 7.32 2.38
CA VAL A 18 -8.68 6.25 2.87
C VAL A 18 -9.85 6.12 1.90
N ALA A 19 -10.16 4.90 1.47
CA ALA A 19 -11.31 4.64 0.62
C ALA A 19 -12.64 5.03 1.29
N THR A 20 -13.64 5.40 0.51
CA THR A 20 -14.96 5.85 1.01
C THR A 20 -15.65 4.79 1.89
N ASP A 21 -15.46 3.51 1.59
CA ASP A 21 -16.00 2.39 2.37
C ASP A 21 -15.15 2.04 3.61
N LYS A 22 -14.04 2.76 3.81
CA LYS A 22 -13.08 2.60 4.91
C LYS A 22 -12.40 1.23 4.96
N LYS A 23 -12.34 0.50 3.85
CA LYS A 23 -11.75 -0.85 3.79
C LYS A 23 -10.31 -0.90 3.27
N SER A 24 -9.84 0.18 2.65
CA SER A 24 -8.50 0.23 2.07
C SER A 24 -7.89 1.63 2.17
N ILE A 25 -6.58 1.68 1.95
CA ILE A 25 -5.83 2.91 1.71
C ILE A 25 -5.19 2.84 0.32
N SER A 26 -5.02 3.99 -0.34
CA SER A 26 -4.38 4.05 -1.65
C SER A 26 -3.49 5.27 -1.82
N LYS A 27 -2.51 5.16 -2.73
CA LYS A 27 -1.63 6.25 -3.15
C LYS A 27 -1.13 6.03 -4.57
N GLN A 28 -1.03 7.11 -5.35
CA GLN A 28 -0.38 7.10 -6.65
C GLN A 28 1.07 7.61 -6.51
N PHE A 29 2.01 6.80 -6.96
CA PHE A 29 3.41 7.17 -7.09
C PHE A 29 3.73 7.52 -8.54
N LYS A 30 4.53 8.57 -8.75
CA LYS A 30 4.98 9.02 -10.07
C LYS A 30 6.49 9.13 -10.09
N PHE A 31 7.10 8.45 -11.05
CA PHE A 31 8.55 8.38 -11.24
C PHE A 31 8.96 9.12 -12.52
N LYS A 32 10.27 9.20 -12.79
CA LYS A 32 10.77 9.81 -14.02
C LYS A 32 10.39 8.99 -15.26
N ASP A 33 10.54 7.67 -15.18
CA ASP A 33 10.31 6.72 -16.27
C ASP A 33 9.89 5.34 -15.75
N PHE A 34 9.71 4.38 -16.68
CA PHE A 34 9.34 3.02 -16.34
C PHE A 34 10.43 2.24 -15.59
N ASN A 35 11.71 2.55 -15.82
CA ASN A 35 12.81 1.83 -15.17
C ASN A 35 12.85 2.14 -13.67
N GLU A 36 12.67 3.41 -13.32
CA GLU A 36 12.52 3.82 -11.92
C GLU A 36 11.27 3.22 -11.27
N ALA A 37 10.12 3.27 -11.96
CA ALA A 37 8.87 2.66 -11.47
C ALA A 37 9.02 1.15 -11.21
N TRP A 38 9.64 0.42 -12.13
CA TRP A 38 9.89 -1.01 -11.97
C TRP A 38 10.87 -1.31 -10.82
N SER A 39 11.92 -0.50 -10.66
CA SER A 39 12.88 -0.65 -9.56
C SER A 39 12.24 -0.40 -8.19
N PHE A 40 11.29 0.53 -8.11
CA PHE A 40 10.42 0.71 -6.96
C PHE A 40 9.53 -0.52 -6.72
N MET A 41 8.78 -0.95 -7.75
CA MET A 41 7.87 -2.10 -7.65
C MET A 41 8.60 -3.38 -7.21
N ASN A 42 9.82 -3.62 -7.69
CA ASN A 42 10.64 -4.77 -7.27
C ASN A 42 10.96 -4.77 -5.77
N ARG A 43 11.30 -3.60 -5.20
CA ARG A 43 11.55 -3.46 -3.76
C ARG A 43 10.26 -3.69 -2.94
N VAL A 44 9.14 -3.17 -3.43
CA VAL A 44 7.82 -3.41 -2.83
C VAL A 44 7.47 -4.90 -2.84
N ALA A 45 7.68 -5.60 -3.97
CA ALA A 45 7.38 -7.03 -4.09
C ALA A 45 8.19 -7.88 -3.09
N LEU A 46 9.50 -7.62 -2.94
CA LEU A 46 10.33 -8.32 -1.96
C LEU A 46 9.86 -8.07 -0.52
N LYS A 47 9.45 -6.84 -0.21
CA LYS A 47 8.92 -6.48 1.10
C LYS A 47 7.58 -7.15 1.38
N ALA A 48 6.67 -7.11 0.41
CA ALA A 48 5.36 -7.75 0.46
C ALA A 48 5.49 -9.26 0.75
N GLU A 49 6.37 -9.96 0.03
CA GLU A 49 6.61 -11.40 0.29
C GLU A 49 7.16 -11.66 1.68
N SER A 50 8.11 -10.85 2.16
CA SER A 50 8.65 -11.01 3.52
C SER A 50 7.59 -10.81 4.62
N MET A 51 6.52 -10.07 4.30
CA MET A 51 5.40 -9.81 5.20
C MET A 51 4.24 -10.78 5.00
N ASN A 52 4.26 -11.59 3.93
CA ASN A 52 3.10 -12.34 3.44
C ASN A 52 1.85 -11.45 3.34
N HIS A 53 2.01 -10.24 2.79
CA HIS A 53 0.96 -9.25 2.61
C HIS A 53 1.21 -8.48 1.32
N HIS A 54 0.31 -8.59 0.36
CA HIS A 54 0.55 -8.15 -1.01
C HIS A 54 -0.31 -6.93 -1.38
N PRO A 55 0.24 -5.97 -2.14
CA PRO A 55 -0.54 -4.85 -2.64
C PRO A 55 -1.44 -5.28 -3.81
N GLU A 56 -2.56 -4.60 -3.94
CA GLU A 56 -3.21 -4.44 -5.25
C GLU A 56 -2.54 -3.24 -5.94
N TRP A 57 -2.12 -3.39 -7.19
CA TRP A 57 -1.51 -2.27 -7.92
C TRP A 57 -1.85 -2.23 -9.40
N PHE A 58 -1.74 -1.03 -9.97
CA PHE A 58 -1.87 -0.79 -11.39
C PHE A 58 -0.71 0.11 -11.84
N ASN A 59 0.05 -0.33 -12.85
CA ASN A 59 1.18 0.43 -13.37
C ASN A 59 0.97 0.79 -14.84
N VAL A 60 1.16 2.07 -15.16
CA VAL A 60 1.22 2.58 -16.52
C VAL A 60 2.44 3.45 -16.67
N TYR A 61 3.45 2.94 -17.37
CA TYR A 61 4.73 3.62 -17.58
C TYR A 61 5.36 4.07 -16.25
N ASN A 62 5.39 5.37 -15.98
CA ASN A 62 6.02 5.96 -14.80
C ASN A 62 5.06 6.19 -13.62
N LYS A 63 3.83 5.68 -13.67
CA LYS A 63 2.84 5.79 -12.60
C LYS A 63 2.52 4.44 -12.00
N VAL A 64 2.47 4.35 -10.68
CA VAL A 64 2.08 3.15 -9.94
C VAL A 64 1.02 3.55 -8.94
N ASP A 65 -0.21 3.10 -9.19
CA ASP A 65 -1.33 3.21 -8.26
C ASP A 65 -1.31 1.99 -7.34
N ILE A 66 -1.26 2.19 -6.02
CA ILE A 66 -1.26 1.12 -5.03
C ILE A 66 -2.49 1.25 -4.14
N THR A 67 -3.17 0.13 -3.90
CA THR A 67 -4.23 -0.03 -2.91
C THR A 67 -3.83 -1.14 -1.94
N LEU A 68 -3.97 -0.89 -0.64
CA LEU A 68 -3.70 -1.85 0.42
C LEU A 68 -4.97 -2.13 1.23
N THR A 69 -5.26 -3.41 1.42
CA THR A 69 -6.33 -3.92 2.27
C THR A 69 -5.96 -5.30 2.79
N THR A 70 -6.52 -5.69 3.92
CA THR A 70 -6.39 -7.03 4.46
C THR A 70 -7.68 -7.81 4.22
N HIS A 71 -7.67 -8.67 3.19
CA HIS A 71 -8.86 -9.42 2.77
C HIS A 71 -9.45 -10.29 3.88
N ASP A 72 -8.61 -10.93 4.69
CA ASP A 72 -9.02 -11.84 5.78
C ASP A 72 -9.86 -11.15 6.87
N VAL A 73 -9.76 -9.83 7.02
CA VAL A 73 -10.53 -9.04 7.99
C VAL A 73 -11.53 -8.10 7.30
N GLU A 74 -11.69 -8.24 5.99
CA GLU A 74 -12.52 -7.39 5.13
C GLU A 74 -12.35 -5.89 5.40
N GLY A 75 -11.10 -5.44 5.51
CA GLY A 75 -10.77 -4.05 5.81
C GLY A 75 -9.29 -3.85 6.11
N LEU A 76 -8.97 -2.73 6.77
CA LEU A 76 -7.59 -2.41 7.14
C LEU A 76 -7.12 -3.20 8.36
N SER A 77 -5.84 -3.59 8.33
CA SER A 77 -5.11 -4.09 9.48
C SER A 77 -3.76 -3.37 9.62
N ASP A 78 -3.04 -3.65 10.71
CA ASP A 78 -1.68 -3.14 10.91
C ASP A 78 -0.71 -3.51 9.77
N LEU A 79 -0.98 -4.58 9.01
CA LEU A 79 -0.14 -4.95 7.88
C LEU A 79 -0.22 -3.94 6.74
N ASP A 80 -1.40 -3.36 6.49
CA ASP A 80 -1.60 -2.34 5.47
C ASP A 80 -0.79 -1.08 5.80
N VAL A 81 -0.84 -0.65 7.05
CA VAL A 81 -0.08 0.52 7.54
C VAL A 81 1.43 0.25 7.45
N LYS A 82 1.89 -0.91 7.94
CA LYS A 82 3.32 -1.28 7.90
C LYS A 82 3.85 -1.41 6.47
N LEU A 83 3.05 -1.93 5.55
CA LEU A 83 3.44 -2.04 4.16
C LEU A 83 3.48 -0.66 3.49
N ALA A 84 2.48 0.20 3.74
CA ALA A 84 2.49 1.59 3.28
C ALA A 84 3.74 2.35 3.76
N GLU A 85 4.08 2.28 5.05
CA GLU A 85 5.29 2.89 5.62
C GLU A 85 6.57 2.35 4.97
N ALA A 86 6.64 1.04 4.73
CA ALA A 86 7.79 0.45 4.05
C ALA A 86 7.88 0.88 2.58
N ILE A 87 6.75 1.05 1.90
CA ILE A 87 6.67 1.55 0.52
C ILE A 87 7.22 2.99 0.45
N GLU A 88 6.85 3.87 1.39
CA GLU A 88 7.36 5.25 1.42
C GLU A 88 8.90 5.30 1.50
N ALA A 89 9.52 4.36 2.20
CA ALA A 89 10.98 4.29 2.31
C ALA A 89 11.70 3.88 1.00
N PHE A 90 10.96 3.49 -0.05
CA PHE A 90 11.52 3.13 -1.35
C PHE A 90 11.41 4.23 -2.41
N VAL A 91 10.70 5.31 -2.11
CA VAL A 91 10.49 6.43 -3.04
C VAL A 91 11.69 7.36 -3.04
#